data_AF-A0A5C5YSD6-F1
#
_entry.id   AF-A0A5C5YSD6-F1
#
_cell.length_a   1.000
_cell.length_b   1.000
_cell.length_c   1.000
_cell.angle_alpha   90.00
_cell.angle_beta   90.00
_cell.angle_gamma   90.00
#
_symmetry.space_group_name_H-M   'P 1'
#
loop_
_entity.id
_entity.type
_entity.pdbx_description
1 polymer ?
#
loop_
_entity_poly.entity_id
_entity_poly.type
_entity_poly.pdbx_seq_one_letter_code
_entity_poly.pdbx_strand_id
1 'polypeptide(L)'
;MQRREFIGRVVLGSWCGVGVASSTGCGTIFHQDRVHQPHSNQLDWKIVAADALGLILFFVPGVIAFAVDFYTGAIYLPYAAYGAAPVCPPVVTPQCVSSFETLELPPGVISQRSVEEAVAARTGKAISLSDANTRAGRLESIDQFTVVHQRLQGEPDYGVPSGELLRRLPPV
;
A
#
# COMPACT_ATOMS: atom_id res chain seq x y z
N MET A 1 -20.42 -43.86 -30.73
CA MET A 1 -21.20 -42.99 -29.82
C MET A 1 -20.43 -42.52 -28.57
N GLN A 2 -19.36 -43.20 -28.12
CA GLN A 2 -18.63 -42.85 -26.87
C GLN A 2 -17.82 -41.53 -26.86
N ARG A 3 -17.37 -41.00 -28.01
CA ARG A 3 -16.56 -39.76 -28.04
C ARG A 3 -17.34 -38.52 -27.60
N ARG A 4 -18.65 -38.46 -27.88
CA ARG A 4 -19.49 -37.29 -27.54
C ARG A 4 -19.82 -37.23 -26.04
N GLU A 5 -19.98 -38.39 -25.40
CA GLU A 5 -20.19 -38.46 -23.95
C GLU A 5 -18.91 -38.22 -23.17
N PHE A 6 -17.75 -38.66 -23.68
CA PHE A 6 -16.45 -38.39 -23.06
C PHE A 6 -16.12 -36.89 -23.12
N ILE A 7 -16.33 -36.26 -24.28
CA ILE A 7 -16.17 -34.80 -24.42
C ILE A 7 -17.18 -34.07 -23.52
N GLY A 8 -18.44 -34.51 -23.47
CA GLY A 8 -19.45 -33.92 -22.58
C GLY A 8 -19.07 -34.00 -21.10
N ARG A 9 -18.55 -35.13 -20.62
CA ARG A 9 -18.14 -35.33 -19.23
C ARG A 9 -16.85 -34.59 -18.87
N VAL A 10 -15.91 -34.45 -19.81
CA VAL A 10 -14.70 -33.63 -19.62
C VAL A 10 -15.04 -32.15 -19.58
N VAL A 11 -15.94 -31.68 -20.45
CA VAL A 11 -16.42 -30.28 -20.44
C VAL A 11 -17.24 -29.98 -19.18
N LEU A 12 -18.13 -30.87 -18.74
CA LEU A 12 -18.89 -30.71 -17.49
C LEU A 12 -17.98 -30.77 -16.25
N GLY A 13 -17.01 -31.69 -16.22
CA GLY A 13 -16.06 -31.84 -15.11
C GLY A 13 -15.11 -30.64 -15.00
N SER A 14 -14.69 -30.09 -16.14
CA SER A 14 -13.89 -28.86 -16.20
C SER A 14 -14.68 -27.65 -15.68
N TRP A 15 -15.98 -27.54 -16.00
CA TRP A 15 -16.84 -26.46 -15.51
C TRP A 15 -17.05 -26.51 -13.99
N CYS A 16 -17.20 -27.71 -13.41
CA CYS A 16 -17.32 -27.87 -11.96
C CYS A 16 -15.98 -27.65 -11.21
N GLY A 17 -14.84 -27.99 -11.81
CA GLY A 17 -13.52 -27.77 -11.20
C GLY A 17 -13.12 -26.29 -11.12
N VAL A 18 -13.52 -25.48 -12.11
CA VAL A 18 -13.21 -24.04 -12.18
C VAL A 18 -14.11 -23.21 -11.24
N GLY A 19 -15.33 -23.66 -10.97
CA GLY A 19 -16.31 -22.92 -10.14
C GLY A 19 -15.93 -22.78 -8.66
N VAL A 20 -15.11 -23.68 -8.11
CA VAL A 20 -14.73 -23.65 -6.68
C VAL A 20 -13.48 -22.78 -6.45
N ALA A 21 -12.63 -22.61 -7.47
CA ALA A 21 -11.44 -21.76 -7.39
C ALA A 21 -11.74 -20.27 -7.63
N SER A 22 -12.94 -19.92 -8.13
CA SER A 22 -13.31 -18.55 -8.49
C SER A 22 -13.97 -17.74 -7.36
N SER A 23 -14.28 -18.35 -6.21
CA SER A 23 -14.83 -17.65 -5.03
C SER A 23 -13.79 -16.87 -4.21
N THR A 24 -12.51 -16.94 -4.60
CA THR A 24 -11.41 -16.20 -3.97
C THR A 24 -10.57 -15.63 -5.10
N GLY A 25 -10.63 -14.32 -5.35
CA GLY A 25 -9.87 -13.66 -6.43
C GLY A 25 -8.39 -14.05 -6.40
N CYS A 26 -7.72 -14.04 -7.56
CA CYS A 26 -6.33 -14.47 -7.65
C CYS A 26 -5.43 -13.61 -6.76
N GLY A 27 -5.65 -12.28 -6.72
CA GLY A 27 -4.97 -11.36 -5.83
C GLY A 27 -5.27 -11.63 -4.35
N THR A 28 -6.52 -11.98 -4.04
CA THR A 28 -6.96 -12.31 -2.67
C THR A 28 -6.27 -13.58 -2.11
N ILE A 29 -5.93 -14.58 -2.94
CA ILE A 29 -5.17 -15.77 -2.50
C ILE A 29 -3.68 -15.44 -2.34
N PHE A 30 -3.06 -14.78 -3.32
CA PHE A 30 -1.62 -14.55 -3.31
C PHE A 30 -1.18 -13.42 -2.37
N HIS A 31 -2.08 -12.48 -2.07
CA HIS A 31 -1.79 -11.30 -1.26
C HIS A 31 -2.89 -11.03 -0.22
N GLN A 32 -3.12 -12.01 0.67
CA GLN A 32 -3.99 -11.86 1.86
C GLN A 32 -3.62 -10.62 2.69
N ASP A 33 -2.32 -10.31 2.78
CA ASP A 33 -1.79 -9.16 3.50
C ASP A 33 -2.22 -7.82 2.91
N ARG A 34 -2.85 -7.77 1.74
CA ARG A 34 -3.33 -6.51 1.12
C ARG A 34 -4.82 -6.33 1.26
N VAL A 35 -5.58 -7.33 1.68
CA VAL A 35 -7.04 -7.25 1.72
C VAL A 35 -7.48 -6.25 2.79
N HIS A 36 -8.31 -5.27 2.42
CA HIS A 36 -8.80 -4.19 3.31
C HIS A 36 -7.72 -3.30 3.96
N GLN A 37 -6.50 -3.26 3.42
CA GLN A 37 -5.49 -2.33 3.88
C GLN A 37 -5.60 -0.95 3.21
N PRO A 38 -4.92 0.09 3.72
CA PRO A 38 -4.79 1.34 2.99
C PRO A 38 -3.97 1.11 1.71
N HIS A 39 -4.57 1.34 0.54
CA HIS A 39 -3.91 1.16 -0.75
C HIS A 39 -3.59 2.50 -1.41
N SER A 40 -2.60 2.47 -2.30
CA SER A 40 -2.42 3.54 -3.28
C SER A 40 -3.45 3.36 -4.40
N ASN A 41 -3.89 4.43 -5.06
CA ASN A 41 -4.70 4.34 -6.29
C ASN A 41 -3.90 3.83 -7.51
N GLN A 42 -2.82 3.08 -7.27
CA GLN A 42 -1.96 2.46 -8.29
C GLN A 42 -2.31 0.98 -8.39
N LEU A 43 -2.45 0.48 -9.61
CA LEU A 43 -2.80 -0.93 -9.87
C LEU A 43 -1.55 -1.82 -9.87
N ASP A 44 -1.64 -3.01 -9.28
CA ASP A 44 -0.63 -4.07 -9.43
C ASP A 44 -0.75 -4.72 -10.79
N TRP A 45 0.22 -4.46 -11.67
CA TRP A 45 0.23 -5.00 -13.03
C TRP A 45 0.16 -6.54 -13.05
N LYS A 46 0.71 -7.22 -12.03
CA LYS A 46 0.72 -8.68 -11.97
C LYS A 46 -0.68 -9.24 -11.75
N ILE A 47 -1.43 -8.60 -10.86
CA ILE A 47 -2.80 -9.02 -10.52
C ILE A 47 -3.73 -8.68 -11.67
N VAL A 48 -3.59 -7.48 -12.26
CA VAL A 48 -4.30 -7.11 -13.49
C VAL A 48 -4.05 -8.13 -14.61
N ALA A 49 -2.81 -8.59 -14.79
CA ALA A 49 -2.47 -9.58 -15.81
C ALA A 49 -3.09 -10.95 -15.51
N ALA A 50 -3.11 -11.38 -14.24
CA ALA A 50 -3.73 -12.64 -13.82
C ALA A 50 -5.25 -12.64 -14.04
N ASP A 51 -5.95 -11.56 -13.65
CA ASP A 51 -7.39 -11.43 -13.85
C ASP A 51 -7.75 -11.30 -15.33
N ALA A 52 -6.94 -10.57 -16.11
CA ALA A 52 -7.11 -10.46 -17.56
C ALA A 52 -6.94 -11.83 -18.26
N LEU A 53 -5.99 -12.65 -17.80
CA LEU A 53 -5.86 -14.02 -18.29
C LEU A 53 -7.10 -14.86 -17.95
N GLY A 54 -7.64 -14.70 -16.75
CA GLY A 54 -8.92 -15.31 -16.34
C GLY A 54 -10.07 -14.90 -17.26
N LEU A 55 -10.19 -13.62 -17.59
CA LEU A 55 -11.19 -13.07 -18.52
C LEU A 55 -11.08 -13.66 -19.93
N ILE A 56 -9.85 -13.84 -20.44
CA ILE A 56 -9.60 -14.38 -21.79
C ILE A 56 -9.95 -15.87 -21.87
N LEU A 57 -9.57 -16.66 -20.85
CA LEU A 57 -9.79 -18.11 -20.86
C LEU A 57 -11.24 -18.47 -20.51
N PHE A 58 -11.85 -17.73 -19.59
CA PHE A 58 -13.20 -17.98 -19.09
C PHE A 58 -13.88 -16.67 -18.67
N PHE A 59 -14.72 -16.13 -19.54
CA PHE A 59 -15.33 -14.80 -19.36
C PHE A 59 -16.02 -14.63 -18.00
N VAL A 60 -16.95 -15.53 -17.64
CA VAL A 60 -17.74 -15.40 -16.40
C VAL A 60 -16.87 -15.43 -15.13
N PRO A 61 -16.03 -16.46 -14.89
CA PRO A 61 -15.18 -16.46 -13.69
C PRO A 61 -14.10 -15.37 -13.71
N GLY A 62 -13.62 -14.94 -14.89
CA GLY A 62 -12.71 -13.80 -14.99
C GLY A 62 -13.32 -12.48 -14.54
N VAL A 63 -14.59 -12.21 -14.90
CA VAL A 63 -15.30 -11.00 -14.43
C VAL A 63 -15.48 -11.03 -12.92
N ILE A 64 -15.79 -12.20 -12.36
CA ILE A 64 -15.94 -12.37 -10.90
C ILE A 64 -14.61 -12.12 -10.19
N ALA A 65 -13.50 -12.69 -10.67
CA ALA A 65 -12.18 -12.48 -10.09
C ALA A 65 -11.80 -10.99 -10.04
N PHE A 66 -11.98 -10.29 -11.16
CA PHE A 66 -11.74 -8.85 -11.27
C PHE A 66 -12.61 -8.08 -10.26
N ALA A 67 -13.91 -8.35 -10.21
CA ALA A 67 -14.82 -7.69 -9.27
C ALA A 67 -14.42 -7.90 -7.80
N VAL A 68 -14.00 -9.12 -7.44
CA VAL A 68 -13.54 -9.45 -6.08
C VAL A 68 -12.24 -8.72 -5.75
N ASP A 69 -11.25 -8.73 -6.63
CA ASP A 69 -9.96 -8.08 -6.37
C ASP A 69 -10.06 -6.53 -6.36
N PHE A 70 -11.04 -5.93 -7.03
CA PHE A 70 -11.41 -4.52 -6.85
C PHE A 70 -12.10 -4.26 -5.50
N TYR A 71 -13.04 -5.12 -5.10
CA TYR A 71 -13.79 -4.94 -3.85
C TYR A 71 -12.93 -5.15 -2.60
N THR A 72 -12.03 -6.14 -2.63
CA THR A 72 -11.08 -6.40 -1.55
C THR A 72 -9.90 -5.42 -1.54
N GLY A 73 -9.68 -4.74 -2.67
CA GLY A 73 -8.55 -3.87 -2.92
C GLY A 73 -7.25 -4.62 -3.20
N ALA A 74 -7.30 -5.94 -3.40
CA ALA A 74 -6.13 -6.75 -3.72
C ALA A 74 -5.47 -6.32 -5.04
N ILE A 75 -6.24 -5.77 -5.99
CA ILE A 75 -5.71 -5.27 -7.27
C ILE A 75 -4.81 -4.03 -7.12
N TYR A 76 -4.88 -3.33 -5.99
CA TYR A 76 -4.09 -2.13 -5.76
C TYR A 76 -2.73 -2.45 -5.13
N LEU A 77 -1.75 -1.62 -5.46
CA LEU A 77 -0.47 -1.63 -4.76
C LEU A 77 -0.71 -1.15 -3.32
N PRO A 78 -0.15 -1.86 -2.32
CA PRO A 78 -0.08 -1.31 -0.98
C PRO A 78 0.75 -0.03 -1.03
N TYR A 79 0.47 0.92 -0.15
CA TYR A 79 1.33 2.10 0.00
C TYR A 79 2.78 1.61 0.13
N ALA A 80 3.69 2.12 -0.70
CA ALA A 80 5.10 1.83 -0.49
C ALA A 80 5.41 2.28 0.94
N ALA A 81 5.71 1.32 1.81
CA ALA A 81 6.33 1.65 3.08
C ALA A 81 7.49 2.59 2.76
N TYR A 82 7.62 3.70 3.47
CA TYR A 82 8.85 4.49 3.41
C TYR A 82 9.98 3.58 3.90
N GLY A 83 10.62 2.84 2.99
CA GLY A 83 11.53 1.73 3.28
C GLY A 83 11.27 0.43 2.49
N ALA A 84 10.07 0.21 1.93
CA ALA A 84 9.90 -0.79 0.87
C ALA A 84 10.47 -0.15 -0.39
N ALA A 85 11.69 -0.56 -0.72
CA ALA A 85 12.49 -0.02 -1.80
C ALA A 85 11.62 0.34 -3.01
N PRO A 86 11.80 1.53 -3.63
CA PRO A 86 11.40 1.66 -5.03
C PRO A 86 12.05 0.47 -5.74
N VAL A 87 11.29 -0.25 -6.57
CA VAL A 87 11.86 -1.25 -7.46
C VAL A 87 12.86 -0.51 -8.33
N CYS A 88 14.11 -0.44 -7.88
CA CYS A 88 15.18 0.16 -8.66
C CYS A 88 15.34 -0.79 -9.85
N PRO A 89 15.16 -0.31 -11.09
CA PRO A 89 15.43 -1.13 -12.26
C PRO A 89 16.85 -1.70 -12.14
N PRO A 90 17.12 -2.92 -12.63
CA PRO A 90 18.42 -3.56 -12.51
C PRO A 90 19.42 -2.90 -13.47
N VAL A 91 19.75 -1.62 -13.28
CA VAL A 91 20.74 -0.91 -14.08
C VAL A 91 21.49 0.09 -13.19
N VAL A 92 22.67 -0.35 -12.74
CA VAL A 92 23.91 0.44 -12.61
C VAL A 92 23.78 1.78 -11.88
N THR A 93 23.54 1.78 -10.57
CA THR A 93 24.10 2.79 -9.66
C THR A 93 24.22 2.20 -8.24
N PRO A 94 25.34 2.38 -7.53
CA PRO A 94 25.38 2.12 -6.10
C PRO A 94 24.62 3.25 -5.40
N GLN A 95 23.74 2.90 -4.45
CA GLN A 95 22.97 3.80 -3.56
C GLN A 95 21.53 4.14 -4.00
N CYS A 96 20.69 3.13 -4.18
CA CYS A 96 19.29 3.27 -3.73
C CYS A 96 19.27 3.07 -2.21
N VAL A 97 19.62 4.10 -1.44
CA VAL A 97 19.44 4.10 0.02
C VAL A 97 18.11 4.78 0.34
N SER A 98 17.13 3.99 0.73
CA SER A 98 15.94 4.44 1.45
C SER A 98 16.33 4.80 2.90
N SER A 99 17.28 5.72 3.06
CA SER A 99 17.82 6.12 4.36
C SER A 99 17.14 7.40 4.82
N PHE A 100 16.63 7.39 6.05
CA PHE A 100 16.24 8.62 6.73
C PHE A 100 17.47 9.52 6.87
N GLU A 101 17.38 10.76 6.38
CA GLU A 101 18.42 11.77 6.58
C GLU A 101 18.18 12.45 7.93
N THR A 102 19.16 12.38 8.82
CA THR A 102 19.11 13.09 10.10
C THR A 102 19.25 14.59 9.84
N LEU A 103 18.19 15.33 10.11
CA LEU A 103 18.19 16.79 10.07
C LEU A 103 18.44 17.34 11.48
N GLU A 104 19.60 17.96 11.68
CA GLU A 104 19.87 18.71 12.92
C GLU A 104 19.06 20.00 12.90
N LEU A 105 18.08 20.10 13.79
CA LEU A 105 17.34 21.35 14.01
C LEU A 105 18.21 22.32 14.83
N PRO A 106 18.24 23.61 14.49
CA PRO A 106 19.01 24.59 15.24
C PRO A 106 18.61 24.56 16.72
N PRO A 107 19.57 24.54 17.67
CA PRO A 107 19.29 24.49 19.10
C PRO A 107 18.64 25.80 19.54
N GLY A 108 17.43 25.70 20.09
CA GLY A 108 16.63 26.82 20.55
C GLY A 108 15.17 26.63 20.16
N VAL A 109 14.31 26.42 21.17
CA VAL A 109 12.84 26.31 21.09
C VAL A 109 12.36 25.64 19.80
N ILE A 110 12.22 24.31 19.82
CA ILE A 110 11.60 23.52 18.73
C ILE A 110 10.18 24.07 18.49
N SER A 111 10.07 25.02 17.56
CA SER A 111 8.83 25.69 17.21
C SER A 111 8.32 25.11 15.90
N GLN A 112 6.99 25.11 15.73
CA GLN A 112 6.36 24.61 14.51
C GLN A 112 6.95 25.25 13.25
N ARG A 113 7.14 26.58 13.25
CA ARG A 113 7.73 27.30 12.13
C ARG A 113 9.15 26.85 11.83
N SER A 114 9.97 26.65 12.86
CA SER A 114 11.37 26.23 12.69
C SER A 114 11.46 24.84 12.04
N VAL A 115 10.56 23.93 12.41
CA VAL A 115 10.48 22.60 11.78
C VAL A 115 9.99 22.70 10.35
N GLU A 116 8.92 23.46 10.10
CA GLU A 116 8.38 23.67 8.75
C GLU A 116 9.43 24.27 7.81
N GLU A 117 10.15 25.30 8.26
CA GLU A 117 11.18 25.97 7.48
C GLU A 117 12.37 25.05 7.20
N ALA A 118 12.86 24.32 8.21
CA ALA A 118 13.99 23.41 8.04
C ALA A 118 13.66 22.25 7.08
N VAL A 119 12.45 21.70 7.15
CA VAL A 119 12.02 20.63 6.22
C VAL A 119 11.72 21.19 4.84
N ALA A 120 11.09 22.37 4.72
CA ALA A 120 10.80 23.00 3.43
C ALA A 120 12.08 23.38 2.68
N ALA A 121 13.10 23.87 3.38
CA ALA A 121 14.40 24.20 2.79
C ALA A 121 15.09 22.98 2.16
N ARG A 122 14.92 21.78 2.72
CA ARG A 122 15.52 20.54 2.22
C ARG A 122 14.67 19.81 1.18
N THR A 123 13.36 19.78 1.37
CA THR A 123 12.43 19.07 0.47
C THR A 123 11.97 19.90 -0.72
N GLY A 124 12.17 21.23 -0.68
CA GLY A 124 11.68 22.16 -1.70
C GLY A 124 10.15 22.27 -1.73
N LYS A 125 9.45 21.77 -0.71
CA LYS A 125 7.98 21.78 -0.59
C LYS A 125 7.56 22.62 0.60
N ALA A 126 6.54 23.45 0.42
CA ALA A 126 5.89 24.11 1.55
C ALA A 126 5.14 23.07 2.39
N ILE A 127 5.41 23.02 3.69
CA ILE A 127 4.82 22.07 4.64
C ILE A 127 4.11 22.88 5.72
N SER A 128 2.87 22.48 6.03
CA SER A 128 2.07 23.06 7.11
C SER A 128 1.72 21.96 8.11
N LEU A 129 2.30 22.02 9.30
CA LEU A 129 2.06 21.08 10.40
C LEU A 129 0.76 21.39 11.16
N SER A 130 0.12 22.52 10.87
CA SER A 130 -1.18 22.92 11.42
C SER A 130 -2.38 22.51 10.56
N ASP A 131 -2.16 21.81 9.44
CA ASP A 131 -3.26 21.28 8.64
C ASP A 131 -4.08 20.27 9.47
N ALA A 132 -5.41 20.32 9.34
CA ALA A 132 -6.34 19.44 10.07
C ALA A 132 -6.07 17.94 9.83
N ASN A 133 -5.46 17.60 8.69
CA ASN A 133 -5.11 16.23 8.33
C ASN A 133 -3.69 15.83 8.74
N THR A 134 -2.91 16.75 9.35
CA THR A 134 -1.54 16.44 9.80
C THR A 134 -1.56 15.84 11.20
N ARG A 135 -1.11 14.59 11.30
CA ARG A 135 -0.99 13.86 12.55
C ARG A 135 0.46 13.50 12.86
N ALA A 136 0.77 13.46 14.15
CA ALA A 136 2.05 13.03 14.68
C ALA A 136 1.88 11.76 15.50
N GLY A 137 2.74 10.78 15.25
CA GLY A 137 2.89 9.56 16.04
C GLY A 137 4.27 9.53 16.70
N ARG A 138 4.34 8.97 17.91
CA ARG A 138 5.62 8.71 18.56
C ARG A 138 6.24 7.45 17.94
N LEU A 139 7.54 7.50 17.66
CA LEU A 139 8.34 6.33 17.32
C LEU A 139 9.27 6.03 18.50
N GLU A 140 9.38 4.77 18.92
CA GLU A 140 10.37 4.35 19.91
C GLU A 140 11.71 4.02 19.25
N SER A 141 11.67 3.54 18.00
CA SER A 141 12.82 3.32 17.11
C SER A 141 12.45 3.77 15.70
N ILE A 142 13.46 4.17 14.93
CA ILE A 142 13.34 4.47 13.49
C ILE A 142 12.77 3.26 12.73
N ASP A 143 13.04 2.03 13.17
CA ASP A 143 12.53 0.81 12.53
C ASP A 143 11.00 0.69 12.59
N GLN A 144 10.37 1.32 13.59
CA GLN A 144 8.91 1.33 13.73
C GLN A 144 8.23 2.33 12.79
N PHE A 145 8.99 3.13 12.02
CA PHE A 145 8.45 4.17 11.16
C PHE A 145 7.33 3.66 10.27
N THR A 146 7.56 2.56 9.57
CA THR A 146 6.58 1.99 8.63
C THR A 146 5.29 1.60 9.33
N VAL A 147 5.40 0.95 10.50
CA VAL A 147 4.25 0.45 11.27
C VAL A 147 3.42 1.62 11.80
N VAL A 148 4.08 2.64 12.37
CA VAL A 148 3.41 3.83 12.91
C VAL A 148 2.78 4.65 11.78
N HIS A 149 3.48 4.81 10.65
CA HIS A 149 2.97 5.51 9.48
C HIS A 149 1.71 4.83 8.90
N GLN A 150 1.74 3.51 8.75
CA GLN A 150 0.59 2.75 8.25
C GLN A 150 -0.62 2.91 9.17
N ARG A 151 -0.40 2.90 10.49
CA ARG A 151 -1.46 3.09 11.47
C ARG A 151 -2.05 4.50 11.44
N LEU A 152 -1.22 5.53 11.30
CA LEU A 152 -1.67 6.92 11.13
C LEU A 152 -2.55 7.12 9.88
N GLN A 153 -2.32 6.33 8.82
CA GLN A 153 -3.15 6.39 7.61
C GLN A 153 -4.43 5.56 7.71
N GLY A 154 -4.37 4.39 8.36
CA GLY A 154 -5.52 3.47 8.46
C GLY A 154 -6.49 3.81 9.58
N GLU A 155 -6.05 4.48 10.63
CA GLU A 155 -6.83 4.75 11.84
C GLU A 155 -6.89 6.27 12.09
N PRO A 156 -8.01 6.94 11.76
CA PRO A 156 -8.09 8.41 11.82
C PRO A 156 -7.97 8.97 13.25
N ASP A 157 -8.28 8.16 14.26
CA ASP A 157 -8.16 8.53 15.67
C ASP A 157 -6.76 8.28 16.24
N TYR A 158 -5.92 7.49 15.57
CA TYR A 158 -4.58 7.14 16.06
C TYR A 158 -3.58 8.26 15.87
N GLY A 159 -2.91 8.68 16.96
CA GLY A 159 -1.96 9.80 16.98
C GLY A 159 -2.56 11.10 17.51
N VAL A 160 -1.79 12.18 17.47
CA VAL A 160 -2.22 13.51 17.90
C VAL A 160 -2.02 14.54 16.78
N PRO A 161 -2.83 15.60 16.69
CA PRO A 161 -2.57 16.70 15.77
C PRO A 161 -1.16 17.26 15.97
N SER A 162 -0.39 17.42 14.90
CA SER A 162 1.02 17.80 15.00
C SER A 162 1.23 19.15 15.69
N GLY A 163 0.33 20.11 15.44
CA GLY A 163 0.32 21.39 16.14
C GLY A 163 0.11 21.29 17.65
N GLU A 164 -0.62 20.28 18.12
CA GLU A 164 -0.81 20.05 19.56
C GLU A 164 0.38 19.33 20.20
N LEU A 165 1.00 18.39 19.47
CA LEU A 165 2.21 17.71 19.92
C LEU A 165 3.36 18.69 20.15
N LEU A 166 3.58 19.61 19.21
CA LEU A 166 4.65 20.61 19.31
C LEU A 166 4.42 21.61 20.46
N ARG A 167 3.15 21.90 20.82
CA ARG A 167 2.82 22.73 21.99
C ARG A 167 3.08 22.03 23.32
N ARG A 168 3.10 20.70 23.35
CA ARG A 168 3.33 19.90 24.56
C ARG A 168 4.80 19.58 24.79
N LEU A 169 5.68 19.84 23.82
CA LEU A 169 7.11 19.59 23.99
C LEU A 169 7.72 20.60 24.97
N PRO A 170 8.51 20.15 25.94
CA PRO A 170 9.23 21.08 26.81
C PRO A 170 10.19 21.92 25.97
N PRO A 171 10.40 23.21 26.32
CA PRO A 171 11.49 23.97 25.74
C PRO A 171 12.81 23.27 26.10
N VAL A 172 13.56 22.87 25.08
CA VAL A 172 14.91 22.30 25.18
C VAL A 172 15.93 23.43 25.07
#